data_AF-A0A8T2C4A4-F1
#
_entry.id   AF-A0A8T2C4A4-F1
#
_cell.length_a   1.000
_cell.length_b   1.000
_cell.length_c   1.000
_cell.angle_alpha   90.00
_cell.angle_beta   90.00
_cell.angle_gamma   90.00
#
_symmetry.space_group_name_H-M   'P 1'
#
loop_
_entity.id
_entity.type
_entity.pdbx_description
1 polymer ?
#
loop_
_entity_poly.entity_id
_entity_poly.type
_entity_poly.pdbx_seq_one_letter_code
_entity_poly.pdbx_strand_id
1 'polypeptide(L)'
;MEFSTADFERLLMFEHARKASEAQYLNDPLDSENLVKWGGALLELSQFQNIPDAKVMLNDAISKLEEALTLNPGKHQALWCLGNAYTSHAFLVPDVDEARGHFDKAAEYFQRAENEDPGNEVYLKSLEVTTKAPELHMEIHKHGMGQQILGGGGGGPSASANVSVSYHVFCWLVCCPMF
;
A
#
# COMPACT_ATOMS: atom_id res chain seq x y z
N MET A 1 8.73 -13.66 14.07
CA MET A 1 8.29 -13.68 12.67
C MET A 1 9.17 -14.70 11.97
N GLU A 2 8.63 -15.87 11.64
CA GLU A 2 9.35 -16.80 10.75
C GLU A 2 9.05 -16.32 9.33
N PHE A 3 10.00 -15.64 8.70
CA PHE A 3 9.96 -15.38 7.27
C PHE A 3 9.92 -16.73 6.57
N SER A 4 8.80 -17.07 5.95
CA SER A 4 8.72 -18.31 5.19
C SER A 4 9.52 -18.16 3.89
N THR A 5 10.01 -19.26 3.34
CA THR A 5 10.73 -19.26 2.04
C THR A 5 9.91 -18.53 0.96
N ALA A 6 8.59 -18.68 0.99
CA ALA A 6 7.67 -17.98 0.10
C ALA A 6 7.68 -16.44 0.24
N ASP A 7 7.85 -15.90 1.46
CA ASP A 7 7.94 -14.45 1.68
C ASP A 7 9.26 -13.90 1.13
N PHE A 8 10.35 -14.67 1.28
CA PHE A 8 11.65 -14.31 0.74
C PHE A 8 11.67 -14.35 -0.80
N GLU A 9 11.07 -15.38 -1.40
CA GLU A 9 10.92 -15.46 -2.86
C GLU A 9 10.06 -14.32 -3.40
N ARG A 10 8.94 -13.99 -2.73
CA ARG A 10 8.08 -12.86 -3.10
C ARG A 10 8.81 -11.53 -3.02
N LEU A 11 9.56 -11.29 -1.95
CA LEU A 11 10.39 -10.08 -1.80
C LEU A 11 11.45 -9.99 -2.92
N LEU A 12 12.10 -11.10 -3.26
CA LEU A 12 13.06 -11.15 -4.34
C LEU A 12 12.41 -10.86 -5.71
N MET A 13 11.20 -11.37 -5.95
CA MET A 13 10.44 -11.07 -7.17
C MET A 13 10.14 -9.57 -7.29
N PHE A 14 9.69 -8.91 -6.22
CA PHE A 14 9.42 -7.47 -6.26
C PHE A 14 10.68 -6.61 -6.39
N GLU A 15 11.78 -7.00 -5.76
CA GLU A 15 13.08 -6.35 -5.96
C GLU A 15 13.56 -6.48 -7.41
N HIS A 16 13.38 -7.66 -8.01
CA HIS A 16 13.69 -7.88 -9.42
C HIS A 16 12.77 -7.05 -10.33
N ALA A 17 11.47 -6.99 -10.03
CA ALA A 17 10.51 -6.15 -10.75
C ALA A 17 10.88 -4.67 -10.68
N ARG A 18 11.25 -4.16 -9.50
CA ARG A 18 11.74 -2.78 -9.31
C ARG A 18 12.96 -2.50 -10.20
N LYS A 19 13.97 -3.38 -10.17
CA LYS A 19 15.18 -3.21 -10.98
C LYS A 19 14.91 -3.31 -12.48
N ALA A 20 14.04 -4.23 -12.89
CA ALA A 20 13.62 -4.35 -14.27
C ALA A 20 12.91 -3.07 -14.73
N SER A 21 12.03 -2.51 -13.89
CA SER A 21 11.35 -1.27 -14.20
C SER A 21 12.26 -0.05 -14.22
N GLU A 22 13.24 0.02 -13.33
CA GLU A 22 14.28 1.07 -13.35
C GLU A 22 15.11 1.00 -14.64
N ALA A 23 15.51 -0.21 -15.06
CA ALA A 23 16.21 -0.42 -16.31
C ALA A 23 15.34 -0.06 -17.53
N GLN A 24 14.06 -0.43 -17.51
CA GLN A 24 13.12 -0.05 -18.57
C GLN A 24 12.90 1.45 -18.62
N TYR A 25 12.83 2.14 -17.48
CA TYR A 25 12.69 3.59 -17.41
C TYR A 25 13.88 4.33 -18.05
N LEU A 26 15.10 3.80 -17.91
CA LEU A 26 16.28 4.34 -18.60
C LEU A 26 16.20 4.18 -20.13
N ASN A 27 15.49 3.16 -20.63
CA ASN A 27 15.33 2.91 -22.06
C ASN A 27 14.12 3.67 -22.64
N ASP A 28 13.00 3.68 -21.91
CA ASP A 28 11.77 4.37 -22.26
C ASP A 28 11.15 5.02 -21.00
N PRO A 29 11.43 6.32 -20.76
CA PRO A 29 10.92 7.04 -19.59
C PRO A 29 9.45 7.46 -19.73
N LEU A 30 8.81 7.17 -20.88
CA LEU A 30 7.42 7.55 -21.16
C LEU A 30 6.46 6.34 -21.05
N ASP A 31 6.96 5.17 -20.65
CA ASP A 31 6.16 3.96 -20.47
C ASP A 31 5.37 4.01 -19.16
N SER A 32 4.12 4.48 -19.26
CA SER A 32 3.19 4.55 -18.12
C SER A 32 2.93 3.18 -17.47
N GLU A 33 2.98 2.07 -18.21
CA GLU A 33 2.75 0.74 -17.65
C GLU A 33 3.90 0.29 -16.75
N ASN A 34 5.13 0.56 -17.17
CA ASN A 34 6.33 0.28 -16.43
C ASN A 34 6.38 1.09 -15.13
N LEU A 35 6.00 2.37 -15.18
CA LEU A 35 5.90 3.22 -13.99
C LEU A 35 4.85 2.69 -13.00
N VAL A 36 3.72 2.18 -13.49
CA VAL A 36 2.71 1.53 -12.64
C VAL A 36 3.27 0.26 -11.99
N LYS A 37 3.99 -0.57 -12.73
CA LYS A 37 4.65 -1.77 -12.19
C LYS A 37 5.72 -1.40 -11.16
N TRP A 38 6.48 -0.34 -11.41
CA TRP A 38 7.48 0.17 -10.48
C TRP A 38 6.84 0.62 -9.17
N GLY A 39 5.80 1.45 -9.24
CA GLY A 39 5.05 1.92 -8.07
C GLY A 39 4.42 0.76 -7.28
N GLY A 40 3.84 -0.22 -7.97
CA GLY A 40 3.28 -1.42 -7.34
C GLY A 40 4.34 -2.28 -6.64
N ALA A 41 5.51 -2.47 -7.27
CA ALA A 41 6.61 -3.21 -6.66
C ALA A 41 7.16 -2.50 -5.41
N LEU A 42 7.27 -1.17 -5.45
CA LEU A 42 7.68 -0.37 -4.29
C LEU A 42 6.67 -0.43 -3.14
N LEU A 43 5.37 -0.38 -3.46
CA LEU A 43 4.28 -0.55 -2.50
C LEU A 43 4.39 -1.90 -1.77
N GLU A 44 4.63 -2.98 -2.51
CA GLU A 44 4.82 -4.32 -1.94
C GLU A 44 6.11 -4.42 -1.12
N LEU A 45 7.22 -3.86 -1.61
CA LEU A 45 8.49 -3.84 -0.87
C LEU A 45 8.38 -3.05 0.44
N SER A 46 7.62 -1.95 0.45
CA SER A 46 7.47 -1.10 1.63
C SER A 46 6.89 -1.84 2.84
N GLN A 47 6.10 -2.90 2.61
CA GLN A 47 5.49 -3.71 3.68
C GLN A 47 6.52 -4.51 4.48
N PHE A 48 7.65 -4.84 3.86
CA PHE A 48 8.73 -5.59 4.49
C PHE A 48 9.80 -4.68 5.11
N GLN A 49 9.69 -3.37 4.92
CA GLN A 49 10.62 -2.39 5.47
C GLN A 49 10.17 -1.85 6.84
N ASN A 50 11.09 -1.20 7.55
CA ASN A 50 10.76 -0.45 8.75
C ASN A 50 9.88 0.75 8.40
N ILE A 51 9.04 1.21 9.35
CA ILE A 51 8.14 2.36 9.19
C ILE A 51 8.78 3.59 8.49
N PRO A 52 9.98 4.10 8.88
CA PRO A 52 10.60 5.23 8.20
C PRO A 52 10.97 4.93 6.74
N ASP A 53 11.59 3.77 6.47
CA ASP A 53 11.96 3.35 5.11
C ASP A 53 10.71 3.06 4.24
N ALA A 54 9.68 2.46 4.83
CA ALA A 54 8.39 2.22 4.18
C ALA A 54 7.75 3.52 3.73
N LYS A 55 7.77 4.57 4.57
CA LYS A 55 7.28 5.90 4.18
C LYS A 55 8.05 6.47 2.98
N VAL A 56 9.38 6.34 2.98
CA VAL A 56 10.20 6.81 1.84
C VAL A 56 9.84 6.04 0.57
N MET A 57 9.72 4.72 0.65
CA MET A 57 9.32 3.87 -0.49
C MET A 57 7.92 4.19 -1.01
N LEU A 58 6.96 4.45 -0.11
CA LEU A 58 5.60 4.84 -0.50
C LEU A 58 5.57 6.20 -1.19
N ASN A 59 6.35 7.18 -0.71
CA ASN A 59 6.46 8.48 -1.38
C ASN A 59 7.12 8.37 -2.76
N ASP A 60 8.14 7.52 -2.90
CA ASP A 60 8.73 7.23 -4.21
C ASP A 60 7.71 6.56 -5.14
N ALA A 61 6.96 5.57 -4.65
CA ALA A 61 5.89 4.91 -5.38
C ALA A 61 4.82 5.91 -5.86
N ILE A 62 4.36 6.81 -4.98
CA ILE A 62 3.41 7.88 -5.32
C ILE A 62 3.97 8.73 -6.45
N SER A 63 5.23 9.18 -6.33
CA SER A 63 5.86 10.02 -7.34
C SER A 63 5.92 9.34 -8.72
N LYS A 64 6.26 8.03 -8.77
CA LYS A 64 6.26 7.26 -10.03
C LYS A 64 4.87 7.07 -10.62
N LEU A 65 3.87 6.84 -9.77
CA LEU A 65 2.49 6.66 -10.22
C LEU A 65 1.86 7.98 -10.70
N GLU A 66 2.18 9.11 -10.09
CA GLU A 66 1.76 10.43 -10.56
C GLU A 66 2.41 10.78 -11.91
N GLU A 67 3.67 10.39 -12.12
CA GLU A 67 4.33 10.49 -13.43
C GLU A 67 3.60 9.61 -14.47
N ALA A 68 3.22 8.38 -14.10
CA ALA A 68 2.42 7.51 -14.96
C ALA A 68 1.06 8.13 -15.34
N LEU A 69 0.38 8.81 -14.40
CA LEU A 69 -0.86 9.53 -14.68
C LEU A 69 -0.66 10.77 -15.53
N THR A 70 0.48 11.43 -15.42
CA THR A 70 0.83 12.58 -16.27
C THR A 70 0.98 12.14 -17.73
N LEU A 71 1.54 10.94 -17.93
CA LEU A 71 1.68 10.33 -19.26
C LEU A 71 0.36 9.76 -19.78
N ASN A 72 -0.40 9.07 -18.92
CA ASN A 72 -1.67 8.48 -19.26
C ASN A 72 -2.72 8.69 -18.15
N PRO A 73 -3.48 9.79 -18.20
CA PRO A 73 -4.45 10.14 -17.16
C PRO A 73 -5.65 9.17 -17.08
N GLY A 74 -5.89 8.38 -18.13
CA GLY A 74 -6.95 7.35 -18.15
C GLY A 74 -6.49 5.97 -17.65
N LYS A 75 -5.28 5.86 -17.08
CA LYS A 75 -4.79 4.58 -16.55
C LYS A 75 -5.42 4.29 -15.18
N HIS A 76 -6.56 3.61 -15.19
CA HIS A 76 -7.28 3.16 -13.99
C HIS A 76 -6.39 2.37 -13.00
N GLN A 77 -5.44 1.57 -13.48
CA GLN A 77 -4.47 0.88 -12.60
C GLN A 77 -3.56 1.83 -11.82
N ALA A 78 -3.11 2.94 -12.44
CA ALA A 78 -2.26 3.92 -11.77
C ALA A 78 -3.03 4.65 -10.65
N LEU A 79 -4.28 5.03 -10.94
CA LEU A 79 -5.20 5.63 -9.97
C LEU A 79 -5.43 4.68 -8.78
N TRP A 80 -5.69 3.41 -9.07
CA TRP A 80 -5.87 2.41 -8.04
C TRP A 80 -4.62 2.18 -7.18
N CYS A 81 -3.45 2.05 -7.79
CA CYS A 81 -2.18 1.94 -7.06
C CYS A 81 -1.90 3.17 -6.18
N LEU A 82 -2.26 4.39 -6.64
CA LEU A 82 -2.13 5.61 -5.84
C LEU A 82 -3.03 5.57 -4.61
N GLY A 83 -4.30 5.19 -4.78
CA GLY A 83 -5.22 5.03 -3.65
C GLY A 83 -4.67 4.06 -2.59
N ASN A 84 -4.06 2.96 -3.04
CA ASN A 84 -3.42 1.99 -2.14
C ASN A 84 -2.18 2.58 -1.44
N ALA A 85 -1.33 3.30 -2.16
CA ALA A 85 -0.16 3.94 -1.58
C ALA A 85 -0.55 4.97 -0.50
N TYR A 86 -1.57 5.80 -0.76
CA TYR A 86 -2.11 6.75 0.22
C TYR A 86 -2.74 6.05 1.41
N THR A 87 -3.50 4.97 1.20
CA THR A 87 -4.09 4.16 2.28
C THR A 87 -2.99 3.58 3.17
N SER A 88 -1.97 2.94 2.58
CA SER A 88 -0.81 2.42 3.31
C SER A 88 -0.06 3.51 4.06
N HIS A 89 0.13 4.68 3.44
CA HIS A 89 0.77 5.83 4.09
C HIS A 89 -0.05 6.34 5.28
N ALA A 90 -1.38 6.44 5.12
CA ALA A 90 -2.31 6.88 6.17
C ALA A 90 -2.20 6.00 7.41
N PHE A 91 -2.15 4.68 7.23
CA PHE A 91 -1.99 3.78 8.36
C PHE A 91 -0.63 4.02 9.07
N LEU A 92 0.45 4.41 8.36
CA LEU A 92 1.80 4.68 8.92
C LEU A 92 1.88 6.01 9.66
N VAL A 93 0.87 6.85 9.52
CA VAL A 93 0.75 8.12 10.21
C VAL A 93 0.01 7.87 11.53
N PRO A 94 0.63 8.10 12.70
CA PRO A 94 -0.02 7.87 13.99
C PRO A 94 -1.08 8.93 14.35
N ASP A 95 -1.08 10.05 13.63
CA ASP A 95 -2.04 11.13 13.80
C ASP A 95 -3.31 10.84 12.98
N VAL A 96 -4.44 10.72 13.66
CA VAL A 96 -5.71 10.29 13.05
C VAL A 96 -6.27 11.36 12.10
N ASP A 97 -6.03 12.65 12.38
CA ASP A 97 -6.49 13.75 11.54
C ASP A 97 -5.68 13.80 10.23
N GLU A 98 -4.35 13.67 10.34
CA GLU A 98 -3.48 13.58 9.15
C GLU A 98 -3.74 12.28 8.35
N ALA A 99 -3.94 11.14 9.02
CA ALA A 99 -4.30 9.88 8.37
C ALA A 99 -5.66 9.97 7.65
N ARG A 100 -6.65 10.63 8.25
CA ARG A 100 -7.96 10.86 7.61
C ARG A 100 -7.82 11.63 6.29
N GLY A 101 -6.97 12.65 6.25
CA GLY A 101 -6.70 13.39 5.01
C GLY A 101 -6.10 12.52 3.90
N HIS A 102 -5.29 11.52 4.26
CA HIS A 102 -4.73 10.56 3.30
C HIS A 102 -5.79 9.53 2.85
N PHE A 103 -6.66 9.06 3.74
CA PHE A 103 -7.77 8.17 3.38
C PHE A 103 -8.78 8.85 2.45
N ASP A 104 -9.07 10.13 2.67
CA ASP A 104 -9.98 10.91 1.81
C ASP A 104 -9.42 11.01 0.38
N LYS A 105 -8.13 11.36 0.25
CA LYS A 105 -7.44 11.35 -1.04
C LYS A 105 -7.45 9.96 -1.69
N ALA A 106 -7.21 8.90 -0.91
CA ALA A 106 -7.24 7.55 -1.44
C ALA A 106 -8.62 7.21 -2.02
N ALA A 107 -9.70 7.57 -1.33
CA ALA A 107 -11.07 7.37 -1.79
C ALA A 107 -11.34 8.14 -3.09
N GLU A 108 -10.85 9.38 -3.22
CA GLU A 108 -10.96 10.15 -4.47
C GLU A 108 -10.27 9.42 -5.64
N TYR A 109 -9.06 8.88 -5.45
CA TYR A 109 -8.36 8.13 -6.50
C TYR A 109 -9.07 6.83 -6.87
N PHE A 110 -9.61 6.09 -5.89
CA PHE A 110 -10.40 4.88 -6.18
C PHE A 110 -11.69 5.20 -6.92
N GLN A 111 -12.39 6.26 -6.52
CA GLN A 111 -13.56 6.72 -7.24
C GLN A 111 -13.22 7.11 -8.68
N ARG A 112 -12.10 7.81 -8.92
CA ARG A 112 -11.64 8.10 -10.28
C ARG A 112 -11.32 6.82 -11.06
N ALA A 113 -10.67 5.84 -10.43
CA ALA A 113 -10.40 4.54 -11.07
C ALA A 113 -11.70 3.82 -11.49
N GLU A 114 -12.74 3.86 -10.65
CA GLU A 114 -14.07 3.32 -10.99
C GLU A 114 -14.77 4.09 -12.11
N ASN A 115 -14.59 5.41 -12.19
CA ASN A 115 -15.15 6.20 -13.29
C ASN A 115 -14.49 5.88 -14.63
N GLU A 116 -13.19 5.59 -14.62
CA GLU A 116 -12.46 5.19 -15.83
C GLU A 116 -12.79 3.76 -16.28
N ASP A 117 -12.99 2.82 -15.34
CA ASP A 117 -13.35 1.42 -15.61
C ASP A 117 -14.54 0.94 -14.74
N PRO A 118 -15.77 1.38 -15.06
CA PRO A 118 -16.96 1.03 -14.29
C PRO A 118 -17.35 -0.43 -14.54
N GLY A 119 -17.11 -1.27 -13.54
CA GLY A 119 -17.36 -2.72 -13.62
C GLY A 119 -16.27 -3.57 -12.96
N ASN A 120 -15.16 -2.94 -12.56
CA ASN A 120 -14.09 -3.62 -11.84
C ASN A 120 -14.43 -3.77 -10.35
N GLU A 121 -14.77 -4.99 -9.94
CA GLU A 121 -15.08 -5.30 -8.54
C GLU A 121 -13.94 -4.99 -7.57
N VAL A 122 -12.69 -4.96 -8.05
CA VAL A 122 -11.52 -4.63 -7.22
C VAL A 122 -11.59 -3.18 -6.75
N TYR A 123 -12.03 -2.26 -7.60
CA TYR A 123 -12.06 -0.83 -7.29
C TYR A 123 -13.19 -0.49 -6.33
N LEU A 124 -14.35 -1.10 -6.52
CA LEU A 124 -15.48 -0.99 -5.60
C LEU A 124 -15.11 -1.52 -4.20
N LYS A 125 -14.42 -2.67 -4.14
CA LYS A 125 -13.91 -3.21 -2.87
C LYS A 125 -12.89 -2.28 -2.23
N SER A 126 -11.93 -1.75 -2.98
CA SER A 126 -10.95 -0.79 -2.46
C SER A 126 -11.62 0.46 -1.91
N LEU A 127 -12.61 1.02 -2.60
CA LEU A 127 -13.35 2.20 -2.13
C LEU A 127 -14.13 1.91 -0.84
N GLU A 128 -14.81 0.77 -0.75
CA GLU A 128 -15.52 0.37 0.47
C GLU A 128 -14.56 0.22 1.65
N VAL A 129 -13.42 -0.40 1.40
CA VAL A 129 -12.37 -0.64 2.39
C VAL A 129 -11.76 0.68 2.86
N THR A 130 -11.47 1.63 1.96
CA THR A 130 -10.95 2.96 2.31
C THR A 130 -11.96 3.80 3.07
N THR A 131 -13.25 3.65 2.79
CA THR A 131 -14.31 4.33 3.55
C THR A 131 -14.35 3.87 5.01
N LYS A 132 -14.04 2.59 5.26
CA LYS A 132 -13.94 1.99 6.60
C LYS A 132 -12.54 2.12 7.23
N ALA A 133 -11.53 2.48 6.43
CA ALA A 133 -10.14 2.59 6.87
C ALA A 133 -9.90 3.59 8.03
N PRO A 134 -10.55 4.76 8.14
CA PRO A 134 -10.38 5.62 9.32
C PRO A 134 -10.89 4.97 10.60
N GLU A 135 -11.97 4.18 10.55
CA GLU A 135 -12.47 3.43 11.71
C GLU A 135 -11.47 2.33 12.12
N LEU A 136 -10.90 1.65 11.13
CA LEU A 136 -9.88 0.63 11.35
C LEU A 136 -8.56 1.22 11.86
N HIS A 137 -8.16 2.39 11.38
CA HIS A 137 -6.99 3.10 11.89
C HIS A 137 -7.17 3.45 13.38
N MET A 138 -8.36 3.95 13.75
CA MET A 138 -8.71 4.17 15.16
C MET A 138 -8.74 2.86 15.95
N GLU A 139 -9.23 1.77 15.37
CA GLU A 139 -9.29 0.46 16.01
C GLU A 139 -7.91 -0.18 16.20
N ILE A 140 -6.98 -0.02 15.26
CA ILE A 140 -5.59 -0.48 15.35
C ILE A 140 -4.83 0.30 16.40
N HIS A 141 -5.01 1.63 16.46
CA HIS A 141 -4.39 2.45 17.51
C HIS A 141 -5.01 2.20 18.90
N LYS A 142 -6.31 1.88 18.96
CA LYS A 142 -7.04 1.59 20.20
C LYS A 142 -6.77 0.17 20.72
N HIS A 143 -6.76 -0.85 19.87
CA HIS A 143 -6.46 -2.24 20.23
C HIS A 143 -4.95 -2.57 20.25
N GLY A 144 -4.13 -1.76 19.58
CA GLY A 144 -2.66 -1.81 19.69
C GLY A 144 -2.14 -1.49 21.10
N MET A 145 -2.98 -0.90 21.96
CA MET A 145 -2.74 -0.74 23.40
C MET A 145 -3.59 -1.68 24.28
N GLY A 146 -4.46 -2.51 23.70
CA GLY A 146 -5.52 -3.24 24.41
C GLY A 146 -5.39 -4.77 24.45
N GLN A 147 -4.43 -5.39 23.75
CA GLN A 147 -4.28 -6.84 23.77
C GLN A 147 -3.25 -7.30 24.82
N GLN A 148 -3.53 -6.97 26.07
CA GLN A 148 -3.09 -7.75 27.21
C GLN A 148 -4.31 -7.94 28.11
N ILE A 149 -5.11 -8.97 27.86
CA ILE A 149 -5.87 -9.74 28.86
C ILE A 149 -6.40 -11.00 28.16
N LEU A 150 -5.81 -12.14 28.55
CA LEU A 150 -6.20 -13.56 28.40
C LEU A 150 -5.26 -14.41 27.53
N GLY A 151 -4.27 -15.00 28.20
CA GLY A 151 -3.50 -16.16 27.72
C GLY A 151 -2.00 -15.97 27.90
N GLY A 152 -1.44 -16.59 28.94
CA GLY A 152 -0.08 -16.33 29.42
C GLY A 152 1.06 -16.73 28.48
N GLY A 153 2.21 -16.09 28.71
CA GLY A 153 3.53 -16.65 28.38
C GLY A 153 4.38 -15.81 27.42
N GLY A 154 5.23 -14.95 27.99
CA GLY A 154 6.59 -14.67 27.47
C GLY A 154 6.75 -13.77 26.24
N GLY A 155 7.40 -12.63 26.44
CA GLY A 155 8.09 -11.86 25.39
C GLY A 155 7.20 -10.87 24.64
N GLY A 156 7.15 -9.62 25.11
CA GLY A 156 6.38 -8.56 24.47
C GLY A 156 6.91 -8.21 23.07
N PRO A 157 6.06 -8.07 22.04
CA PRO A 157 6.41 -7.36 20.83
C PRO A 157 6.26 -5.86 21.08
N SER A 158 7.26 -5.08 20.70
CA SER A 158 7.17 -3.62 20.60
C SER A 158 5.95 -3.21 19.77
N ALA A 159 5.30 -2.10 20.14
CA ALA A 159 4.12 -1.54 19.43
C ALA A 159 4.29 -1.43 17.90
N SER A 160 5.54 -1.33 17.42
CA SER A 160 5.92 -1.36 16.01
C SER A 160 5.53 -2.66 15.27
N ALA A 161 5.50 -3.82 15.95
CA ALA A 161 5.20 -5.11 15.32
C ALA A 161 3.70 -5.32 15.06
N ASN A 162 2.84 -4.72 15.91
CA ASN A 162 1.39 -4.87 15.79
C ASN A 162 0.81 -4.03 14.65
N VAL A 163 1.46 -2.89 14.40
CA VAL A 163 1.15 -2.05 13.26
C VAL A 163 1.57 -2.77 11.96
N SER A 164 2.79 -3.34 11.89
CA SER A 164 3.31 -4.14 10.76
C SER A 164 2.38 -5.27 10.30
N VAL A 165 1.80 -6.04 11.22
CA VAL A 165 0.86 -7.13 10.90
C VAL A 165 -0.47 -6.62 10.36
N SER A 166 -0.96 -5.49 10.88
CA SER A 166 -2.21 -4.88 10.42
C SER A 166 -2.07 -4.27 9.02
N TYR A 167 -0.91 -3.67 8.69
CA TYR A 167 -0.59 -3.25 7.31
C TYR A 167 -0.55 -4.43 6.35
N HIS A 168 0.08 -5.53 6.77
CA HIS A 168 0.23 -6.72 5.93
C HIS A 168 -1.13 -7.34 5.59
N VAL A 169 -2.06 -7.42 6.55
CA VAL A 169 -3.42 -7.97 6.32
C VAL A 169 -4.26 -7.06 5.43
N PHE A 170 -4.17 -5.74 5.61
CA PHE A 170 -4.98 -4.79 4.85
C PHE A 170 -4.48 -4.61 3.42
N CYS A 171 -3.16 -4.50 3.23
CA CYS A 171 -2.56 -4.39 1.91
C CYS A 171 -2.67 -5.72 1.14
N TRP A 172 -2.63 -6.89 1.80
CA TRP A 172 -2.87 -8.19 1.15
C TRP A 172 -4.34 -8.34 0.69
N LEU A 173 -5.31 -7.83 1.44
CA LEU A 173 -6.72 -7.82 1.03
C LEU A 173 -6.99 -6.96 -0.21
N VAL A 174 -6.17 -5.92 -0.43
CA VAL A 174 -6.37 -4.99 -1.54
C VAL A 174 -5.42 -5.24 -2.72
N CYS A 175 -4.13 -5.52 -2.52
CA CYS A 175 -3.14 -5.71 -3.58
C CYS A 175 -3.08 -7.11 -4.21
N CYS A 176 -3.68 -8.15 -3.59
CA CYS A 176 -3.50 -9.53 -4.04
C CYS A 176 -4.10 -9.90 -5.43
N PRO A 177 -5.00 -9.14 -6.10
CA PRO A 177 -5.47 -9.56 -7.42
C PRO A 177 -4.68 -8.98 -8.62
N MET A 178 -3.65 -8.15 -8.43
CA MET A 178 -3.02 -7.43 -9.57
C MET A 178 -1.67 -7.97 -10.07
N PHE A 179 -1.19 -9.12 -9.57
CA PHE A 179 -0.04 -9.85 -10.15
C PHE A 179 -0.22 -11.36 -10.15
#